data_AF-A0A094BUM5-F1
#
_entry.id   AF-A0A094BUM5-F1
#
_cell.length_a   1.000
_cell.length_b   1.000
_cell.length_c   1.000
_cell.angle_alpha   90.00
_cell.angle_beta   90.00
_cell.angle_gamma   90.00
#
_symmetry.space_group_name_H-M   'P 1'
#
loop_
_entity.id
_entity.type
_entity.pdbx_description
1 polymer ?
#
loop_
_entity_poly.entity_id
_entity_poly.type
_entity_poly.pdbx_seq_one_letter_code
_entity_poly.pdbx_strand_id
1 'polypeptide(L)'
;MVVAFVGIGMGTASMYLSAVTTCAKNFGRGRHKGLALAAPIAAFGLSGMWQSQIGSRVLYERLPGGEKGDVDPFMYFLFLAVTLLAAGLLGSVGLKVVGEDELIDDALENLEASGLLQDSAFFRGDEQPRDYGSINGHDSSDETASTRRLAAAAKAREAAREALEARKKTFLLNEETRIFLTDPTMWLLALGFFLVTGPGEAFVNNMGTIIGTLYPPIVPGIKGESQTTAATHVSIVAVTSTIARLLTGTLTDLLAPVSRPHENMAASISSIRPPSLTPSRLTISRIVFLLLFSLLMSAGQVALASGFIQGHGSYFWIVSSAIGAGYGAVFSITPIIISVIWGTENFGTNWGCVAVVPALGATVWGVVYSSVYEWAASKRGVEDRGTDVLCYGPQCYETTFWAMAGSVWLACLLWAWAWKGPGGWVQRGIAV
;
A
#
# COMPACT_ATOMS: atom_id res chain seq x y z
N MET A 1 -8.14 17.28 20.02
CA MET A 1 -8.47 16.01 19.34
C MET A 1 -7.87 15.95 17.93
N VAL A 2 -8.22 16.85 17.01
CA VAL A 2 -7.70 16.84 15.61
C VAL A 2 -6.18 16.83 15.53
N VAL A 3 -5.50 17.71 16.26
CA VAL A 3 -4.02 17.78 16.27
C VAL A 3 -3.37 16.45 16.71
N ALA A 4 -3.97 15.75 17.68
CA ALA A 4 -3.47 14.46 18.13
C ALA A 4 -3.62 13.39 17.04
N PHE A 5 -4.76 13.35 16.34
CA PHE A 5 -4.97 12.42 15.22
C PHE A 5 -4.04 12.70 14.04
N VAL A 6 -3.70 13.96 13.77
CA VAL A 6 -2.66 14.30 12.78
C VAL A 6 -1.32 13.67 13.18
N GLY A 7 -0.89 13.83 14.43
CA GLY A 7 0.36 13.23 14.93
C GLY A 7 0.36 11.71 14.87
N ILE A 8 -0.75 11.06 15.28
CA ILE A 8 -0.92 9.61 15.20
C ILE A 8 -0.81 9.13 13.74
N GLY A 9 -1.52 9.81 12.81
CA GLY A 9 -1.49 9.47 11.40
C GLY A 9 -0.11 9.63 10.77
N MET A 10 0.60 10.73 11.08
CA MET A 10 1.97 10.94 10.61
C MET A 10 2.92 9.85 11.12
N GLY A 11 2.83 9.49 12.41
CA GLY A 11 3.68 8.47 13.01
C GLY A 11 3.45 7.08 12.41
N THR A 12 2.19 6.64 12.30
CA THR A 12 1.86 5.32 11.75
C THR A 12 2.19 5.23 10.26
N ALA A 13 1.92 6.28 9.47
CA ALA A 13 2.29 6.33 8.06
C ALA A 13 3.81 6.26 7.87
N SER A 14 4.58 7.00 8.67
CA SER A 14 6.06 6.97 8.60
C SER A 14 6.59 5.57 8.92
N MET A 15 6.11 4.93 9.99
CA MET A 15 6.51 3.58 10.37
C MET A 15 6.19 2.55 9.26
N TYR A 16 4.99 2.63 8.69
CA TYR A 16 4.55 1.75 7.60
C TYR A 16 5.40 1.93 6.35
N LEU A 17 5.58 3.18 5.88
CA LEU A 17 6.36 3.46 4.66
C LEU A 17 7.84 3.12 4.83
N SER A 18 8.44 3.39 5.99
CA SER A 18 9.83 3.00 6.26
C SER A 18 10.00 1.49 6.22
N ALA A 19 9.10 0.71 6.84
CA ALA A 19 9.18 -0.74 6.84
C ALA A 19 9.02 -1.32 5.43
N VAL A 20 7.97 -0.91 4.71
CA VAL A 20 7.65 -1.41 3.37
C VAL A 20 8.73 -1.01 2.33
N THR A 21 9.24 0.21 2.40
CA THR A 21 10.34 0.68 1.53
C THR A 21 11.63 -0.08 1.79
N THR A 22 11.98 -0.32 3.06
CA THR A 22 13.18 -1.10 3.41
C THR A 22 13.08 -2.53 2.86
N CYS A 23 11.92 -3.16 3.00
CA CYS A 23 11.68 -4.49 2.43
C CYS A 23 11.76 -4.48 0.89
N ALA A 24 11.19 -3.47 0.23
CA ALA A 24 11.22 -3.35 -1.22
C ALA A 24 12.64 -3.19 -1.76
N LYS A 25 13.45 -2.32 -1.15
CA LYS A 25 14.84 -2.11 -1.56
C LYS A 25 15.71 -3.34 -1.29
N ASN A 26 15.54 -4.01 -0.14
CA ASN A 26 16.37 -5.17 0.21
C ASN A 26 16.00 -6.45 -0.55
N PHE A 27 14.72 -6.66 -0.88
CA PHE A 27 14.25 -7.92 -1.45
C PHE A 27 13.68 -7.79 -2.88
N GLY A 28 13.62 -6.58 -3.44
CA GLY A 28 13.04 -6.31 -4.76
C GLY A 28 13.71 -7.04 -5.92
N ARG A 29 14.99 -7.37 -5.76
CA ARG A 29 15.82 -8.09 -6.75
C ARG A 29 15.80 -9.61 -6.59
N GLY A 30 15.23 -10.12 -5.50
CA GLY A 30 15.16 -11.54 -5.21
C GLY A 30 14.17 -12.30 -6.09
N ARG A 31 14.38 -13.61 -6.23
CA ARG A 31 13.45 -14.54 -6.93
C ARG A 31 12.05 -14.59 -6.30
N HIS A 32 11.93 -14.19 -5.03
CA HIS A 32 10.70 -14.23 -4.23
C HIS A 32 10.25 -12.82 -3.82
N LYS A 33 10.35 -11.86 -4.73
CA LYS A 33 10.07 -10.44 -4.46
C LYS A 33 8.63 -10.20 -3.99
N GLY A 34 7.65 -10.87 -4.58
CA GLY A 34 6.24 -10.75 -4.25
C GLY A 34 5.94 -11.22 -2.84
N LEU A 35 6.46 -12.38 -2.43
CA LEU A 35 6.33 -12.86 -1.06
C LEU A 35 7.08 -11.97 -0.06
N ALA A 36 8.28 -11.51 -0.41
CA ALA A 36 9.08 -10.65 0.47
C ALA A 36 8.43 -9.28 0.73
N LEU A 37 7.72 -8.73 -0.27
CA LEU A 37 6.90 -7.53 -0.12
C LEU A 37 5.57 -7.82 0.60
N ALA A 38 4.91 -8.93 0.28
CA ALA A 38 3.60 -9.26 0.82
C ALA A 38 3.65 -9.69 2.28
N ALA A 39 4.71 -10.35 2.75
CA ALA A 39 4.76 -10.89 4.12
C ALA A 39 4.72 -9.80 5.22
N PRO A 40 5.49 -8.69 5.15
CA PRO A 40 5.35 -7.57 6.08
C PRO A 40 3.96 -6.94 6.04
N ILE A 41 3.39 -6.77 4.84
CA ILE A 41 2.04 -6.22 4.65
C ILE A 41 0.99 -7.19 5.24
N ALA A 42 1.20 -8.51 5.13
CA ALA A 42 0.34 -9.54 5.71
C ALA A 42 0.40 -9.53 7.25
N ALA A 43 1.58 -9.35 7.84
CA ALA A 43 1.75 -9.20 9.28
C ALA A 43 1.06 -7.92 9.80
N PHE A 44 1.17 -6.82 9.06
CA PHE A 44 0.40 -5.60 9.34
C PHE A 44 -1.12 -5.86 9.29
N GLY A 45 -1.61 -6.63 8.31
CA GLY A 45 -3.03 -7.01 8.21
C GLY A 45 -3.54 -7.85 9.37
N LEU A 46 -2.70 -8.75 9.88
CA LEU A 46 -3.04 -9.61 11.01
C LEU A 46 -3.11 -8.82 12.33
N SER A 47 -2.48 -7.63 12.37
CA SER A 47 -2.38 -6.86 13.61
C SER A 47 -3.74 -6.46 14.21
N GLY A 48 -4.72 -6.14 13.35
CA GLY A 48 -6.09 -5.81 13.77
C GLY A 48 -6.82 -6.95 14.48
N MET A 49 -6.48 -8.21 14.17
CA MET A 49 -7.06 -9.38 14.85
C MET A 49 -6.67 -9.38 16.33
N TRP A 50 -5.38 -9.39 16.66
CA TRP A 50 -4.97 -9.52 18.05
C TRP A 50 -5.26 -8.24 18.84
N GLN A 51 -5.15 -7.06 18.22
CA GLN A 51 -5.50 -5.78 18.85
C GLN A 51 -7.00 -5.70 19.20
N SER A 52 -7.90 -6.09 18.28
CA SER A 52 -9.34 -6.09 18.56
C SER A 52 -9.73 -7.13 19.62
N GLN A 53 -9.04 -8.27 19.69
CA GLN A 53 -9.26 -9.27 20.74
C GLN A 53 -8.76 -8.79 22.11
N ILE A 54 -7.63 -8.08 22.18
CA ILE A 54 -7.17 -7.45 23.43
C ILE A 54 -8.15 -6.37 23.89
N GLY A 55 -8.56 -5.48 22.99
CA GLY A 55 -9.54 -4.43 23.29
C GLY A 55 -10.83 -5.02 23.85
N SER A 56 -11.42 -5.99 23.13
CA SER A 56 -12.69 -6.58 23.54
C SER A 56 -12.61 -7.50 24.77
N ARG A 57 -11.50 -8.18 25.04
CA ARG A 57 -11.42 -9.18 26.15
C ARG A 57 -10.71 -8.70 27.40
N VAL A 58 -9.82 -7.72 27.28
CA VAL A 58 -8.95 -7.27 28.38
C VAL A 58 -9.24 -5.83 28.76
N LEU A 59 -9.45 -4.95 27.78
CA LEU A 59 -9.55 -3.50 27.98
C LEU A 59 -11.03 -3.04 27.87
N TYR A 60 -11.88 -3.57 28.74
CA TYR A 60 -13.31 -3.26 28.77
C TYR A 60 -13.73 -2.57 30.07
N GLU A 61 -14.76 -1.74 29.99
CA GLU A 61 -15.37 -1.09 31.15
C GLU A 61 -16.17 -2.10 31.97
N ARG A 62 -16.04 -2.04 33.30
CA ARG A 62 -16.85 -2.86 34.21
C ARG A 62 -18.06 -2.06 34.65
N LEU A 63 -19.24 -2.51 34.26
CA LEU A 63 -20.50 -1.90 34.66
C LEU A 63 -20.68 -2.03 36.19
N PRO A 64 -21.46 -1.15 36.84
CA PRO A 64 -21.70 -1.18 38.28
C PRO A 64 -22.23 -2.53 38.82
N GLY A 65 -22.85 -3.34 37.96
CA GLY A 65 -23.33 -4.70 38.26
C GLY A 65 -22.29 -5.82 38.09
N GLY A 66 -21.04 -5.50 37.76
CA GLY A 66 -19.98 -6.49 37.48
C GLY A 66 -20.07 -7.12 36.08
N GLU A 67 -21.06 -6.72 35.28
CA GLU A 67 -21.19 -7.13 33.89
C GLU A 67 -20.14 -6.44 33.00
N LYS A 68 -19.81 -7.12 31.90
CA LYS A 68 -18.85 -6.64 30.90
C LYS A 68 -19.50 -5.56 30.05
N GLY A 69 -18.97 -4.34 30.10
CA GLY A 69 -19.34 -3.23 29.23
C GLY A 69 -18.52 -3.19 27.94
N ASP A 70 -18.56 -2.03 27.28
CA ASP A 70 -17.82 -1.77 26.04
C ASP A 70 -16.32 -1.58 26.28
N VAL A 71 -15.57 -1.39 25.20
CA VAL A 71 -14.12 -1.16 25.25
C VAL A 71 -13.83 0.17 25.94
N ASP A 72 -12.97 0.14 26.96
CA ASP A 72 -12.50 1.35 27.66
C ASP A 72 -11.58 2.15 26.72
N PRO A 73 -11.99 3.35 26.26
CA PRO A 73 -11.22 4.10 25.28
C PRO A 73 -9.85 4.53 25.82
N PHE A 74 -9.77 4.91 27.10
CA PHE A 74 -8.53 5.39 27.70
C PHE A 74 -7.49 4.27 27.77
N MET A 75 -7.88 3.11 28.30
CA MET A 75 -6.99 1.95 28.40
C MET A 75 -6.58 1.45 27.02
N TYR A 76 -7.49 1.48 26.04
CA TYR A 76 -7.19 1.10 24.67
C TYR A 76 -6.20 2.05 23.98
N PHE A 77 -6.37 3.37 24.11
CA PHE A 77 -5.41 4.34 23.57
C PHE A 77 -4.04 4.24 24.25
N LEU A 78 -3.98 3.98 25.55
CA LEU A 78 -2.72 3.75 26.26
C LEU A 78 -2.00 2.50 25.75
N PHE A 79 -2.73 1.40 25.55
CA PHE A 79 -2.19 0.18 24.95
C PHE A 79 -1.62 0.42 23.54
N LEU A 80 -2.35 1.16 22.69
CA LEU A 80 -1.88 1.51 21.35
C LEU A 80 -0.64 2.40 21.40
N ALA A 81 -0.59 3.38 22.31
CA ALA A 81 0.56 4.28 22.46
C ALA A 81 1.84 3.51 22.84
N VAL A 82 1.75 2.60 23.82
CA VAL A 82 2.89 1.75 24.23
C VAL A 82 3.33 0.82 23.09
N THR A 83 2.36 0.20 22.39
CA THR A 83 2.64 -0.72 21.28
C THR A 83 3.34 -0.01 20.13
N LEU A 84 2.84 1.16 19.72
CA LEU A 84 3.42 1.95 18.64
C LEU A 84 4.80 2.49 19.01
N LEU A 85 5.01 2.93 20.26
CA LEU A 85 6.32 3.38 20.73
C LEU A 85 7.35 2.25 20.68
N ALA A 86 7.00 1.06 21.19
CA ALA A 86 7.88 -0.11 21.16
C ALA A 86 8.22 -0.52 19.71
N ALA A 87 7.21 -0.59 18.83
CA ALA A 87 7.41 -0.92 17.42
C ALA A 87 8.27 0.14 16.69
N GLY A 88 8.08 1.43 17.00
CA GLY A 88 8.87 2.53 16.44
C GLY A 88 10.34 2.47 16.85
N LEU A 89 10.61 2.22 18.14
CA LEU A 89 11.98 2.04 18.65
C LEU A 89 12.67 0.83 18.01
N LEU A 90 11.99 -0.31 17.94
CA LEU A 90 12.51 -1.51 17.26
C LEU A 90 12.78 -1.24 15.78
N GLY A 91 11.87 -0.56 15.09
CA GLY A 91 12.03 -0.17 13.68
C GLY A 91 13.22 0.76 13.46
N SER A 92 13.43 1.75 14.34
CA SER A 92 14.54 2.72 14.22
C SER A 92 15.93 2.07 14.28
N VAL A 93 16.06 0.95 14.98
CA VAL A 93 17.32 0.20 15.10
C VAL A 93 17.43 -0.89 14.04
N GLY A 94 16.31 -1.55 13.73
CA GLY A 94 16.28 -2.75 12.89
C GLY A 94 16.12 -2.52 11.39
N LEU A 95 15.49 -1.41 10.97
CA LEU A 95 15.29 -1.12 9.55
C LEU A 95 16.56 -0.49 8.96
N LYS A 96 17.29 -1.27 8.16
CA LYS A 96 18.44 -0.81 7.39
C LYS A 96 18.32 -1.29 5.94
N VAL A 97 18.55 -0.37 5.01
CA VAL A 97 18.69 -0.69 3.59
C VAL A 97 20.12 -1.19 3.36
N VAL A 98 20.27 -2.36 2.75
CA VAL A 98 21.56 -2.99 2.46
C VAL A 98 21.83 -2.83 0.97
N GLY A 99 23.00 -2.30 0.60
CA GLY A 99 23.40 -2.14 -0.80
C GLY A 99 22.66 -1.02 -1.55
N GLU A 100 22.37 0.10 -0.89
CA GLU A 100 21.68 1.23 -1.54
C GLU A 100 22.51 1.82 -2.70
N ASP A 101 23.84 1.87 -2.58
CA ASP A 101 24.70 2.39 -3.64
C ASP A 101 24.66 1.51 -4.90
N GLU A 102 24.74 0.19 -4.75
CA GLU A 102 24.57 -0.77 -5.87
C GLU A 102 23.20 -0.62 -6.54
N LEU A 103 22.15 -0.30 -5.76
CA LEU A 103 20.82 -0.12 -6.32
C LEU A 103 20.73 1.09 -7.25
N ILE A 104 21.44 2.15 -6.88
CA ILE A 104 21.44 3.40 -7.63
C ILE A 104 22.40 3.35 -8.82
N ASP A 105 23.54 2.68 -8.69
CA ASP A 105 24.50 2.50 -9.78
C ASP A 105 23.88 1.70 -10.93
N ASP A 106 23.16 0.62 -10.65
CA ASP A 106 22.41 -0.13 -11.68
C ASP A 106 21.33 0.72 -12.37
N ALA A 107 20.67 1.62 -11.62
CA ALA A 107 19.65 2.51 -12.18
C ALA A 107 20.28 3.54 -13.13
N LEU A 108 21.47 4.06 -12.78
CA LEU A 108 22.26 4.94 -13.63
C LEU A 108 22.63 4.23 -14.93
N GLU A 109 23.13 2.99 -14.89
CA GLU A 109 23.48 2.21 -16.07
C GLU A 109 22.27 1.98 -17.01
N ASN A 110 21.10 1.69 -16.45
CA ASN A 110 19.86 1.52 -17.23
C ASN A 110 19.42 2.83 -17.92
N LEU A 111 19.56 3.97 -17.24
CA LEU A 111 19.25 5.27 -17.84
C LEU A 111 20.27 5.67 -18.91
N GLU A 112 21.55 5.36 -18.71
CA GLU A 112 22.60 5.57 -19.72
C GLU A 112 22.31 4.76 -20.98
N ALA A 113 21.92 3.49 -20.81
CA ALA A 113 21.50 2.62 -21.90
C ALA A 113 20.25 3.12 -22.63
N SER A 114 19.36 3.84 -21.94
CA SER A 114 18.15 4.43 -22.55
C SER A 114 18.40 5.70 -23.37
N GLY A 115 19.63 6.24 -23.37
CA GLY A 115 20.01 7.44 -24.11
C GLY A 115 19.53 8.77 -23.51
N LEU A 116 18.71 8.73 -22.45
CA LEU A 116 18.15 9.92 -21.78
C LEU A 116 19.22 10.85 -21.16
N LEU A 117 20.38 10.31 -20.77
CA LEU A 117 21.45 11.11 -20.17
C LEU A 117 22.27 11.90 -21.21
N GLN A 118 22.39 11.41 -22.46
CA GLN A 118 23.14 12.10 -23.54
C GLN A 118 22.47 13.40 -24.03
N ASP A 119 21.15 13.51 -23.86
CA ASP A 119 20.37 14.69 -24.25
C ASP A 119 20.15 15.73 -23.14
N SER A 120 20.45 15.37 -21.89
CA SER A 120 20.27 16.30 -20.78
C SER A 120 21.44 17.32 -20.74
N ALA A 121 21.11 18.61 -20.82
CA ALA A 121 22.07 19.71 -20.70
C ALA A 121 22.88 19.69 -19.39
N PHE A 122 22.46 18.88 -18.41
CA PHE A 122 23.10 18.65 -17.12
C PHE A 122 24.50 18.02 -17.25
N PHE A 123 24.73 17.12 -18.21
CA PHE A 123 26.05 16.48 -18.42
C PHE A 123 26.94 17.19 -19.45
N ARG A 124 26.36 18.02 -20.33
CA ARG A 124 27.14 18.80 -21.32
C ARG A 124 27.95 19.95 -20.69
N GLY A 125 27.67 20.31 -19.44
CA GLY A 125 28.34 21.42 -18.75
C GLY A 125 29.62 21.05 -17.99
N ASP A 126 29.88 19.75 -17.76
CA ASP A 126 30.92 19.28 -16.83
C ASP A 126 32.07 18.51 -17.50
N GLU A 127 32.14 18.51 -18.84
CA GLU A 127 33.37 18.16 -19.56
C GLU A 127 34.42 19.29 -19.39
N GLN A 128 35.03 19.32 -18.20
CA GLN A 128 36.40 19.74 -17.88
C GLN A 128 36.43 20.38 -16.48
N PRO A 129 37.12 19.78 -15.50
CA PRO A 129 37.92 20.62 -14.63
C PRO A 129 39.00 21.22 -15.52
N ARG A 130 38.79 22.46 -15.97
CA ARG A 130 39.88 23.29 -16.52
C ARG A 130 40.99 23.27 -15.48
N ASP A 131 42.05 22.54 -15.80
CA ASP A 131 43.32 22.58 -15.09
C ASP A 131 43.90 23.99 -15.26
N TYR A 132 43.53 24.90 -14.36
CA TYR A 132 44.12 26.23 -14.25
C TYR A 132 45.04 26.26 -13.04
N GLY A 133 46.09 25.43 -13.10
CA GLY A 133 47.22 25.51 -12.19
C GLY A 133 48.32 26.35 -12.83
N SER A 134 48.32 27.67 -12.60
CA SER A 134 49.53 28.46 -12.83
C SER A 134 50.58 28.03 -11.80
N ILE A 135 51.55 27.21 -12.22
CA ILE A 135 52.76 26.96 -11.43
C ILE A 135 53.58 28.25 -11.51
N ASN A 136 53.59 29.02 -10.43
CA ASN A 136 54.62 30.02 -10.18
C ASN A 136 54.88 30.13 -8.68
N GLY A 137 56.16 30.06 -8.31
CA GLY A 137 56.65 30.53 -7.01
C GLY A 137 57.19 29.44 -6.11
N HIS A 138 58.45 29.09 -6.32
CA HIS A 138 59.33 28.35 -5.42
C HIS A 138 59.54 29.16 -4.13
N ASP A 139 59.28 28.60 -2.94
CA ASP A 139 60.12 28.89 -1.76
C ASP A 139 59.99 27.90 -0.59
N SER A 140 61.18 27.50 -0.14
CA SER A 140 61.67 26.87 1.11
C SER A 140 60.73 26.24 2.17
N SER A 141 61.02 24.96 2.45
CA SER A 141 61.14 24.32 3.78
C SER A 141 59.96 24.40 4.77
N ASP A 142 58.87 23.69 4.49
CA ASP A 142 58.05 23.07 5.53
C ASP A 142 57.32 21.84 4.94
N GLU A 143 57.97 20.66 4.97
CA GLU A 143 57.39 19.40 4.46
C GLU A 143 56.05 19.08 5.13
N THR A 144 55.83 19.57 6.35
CA THR A 144 54.58 19.43 7.09
C THR A 144 53.45 20.27 6.49
N ALA A 145 53.76 21.44 5.93
CA ALA A 145 52.77 22.32 5.31
C ALA A 145 52.39 21.86 3.90
N SER A 146 53.35 21.35 3.13
CA SER A 146 53.10 20.79 1.79
C SER A 146 52.27 19.50 1.85
N THR A 147 52.58 18.60 2.80
CA THR A 147 51.80 17.38 3.05
C THR A 147 50.37 17.68 3.51
N ARG A 148 50.17 18.66 4.40
CA ARG A 148 48.81 19.12 4.79
C ARG A 148 48.02 19.71 3.62
N ARG A 149 48.67 20.47 2.72
CA ARG A 149 48.01 21.03 1.53
C ARG A 149 47.61 19.93 0.53
N LEU A 150 48.45 18.92 0.33
CA LEU A 150 48.14 17.76 -0.50
C LEU A 150 47.00 16.93 0.11
N ALA A 151 47.00 16.70 1.43
CA ALA A 151 45.92 16.00 2.13
C ALA A 151 44.60 16.78 2.08
N ALA A 152 44.63 18.10 2.22
CA ALA A 152 43.45 18.96 2.08
C ALA A 152 42.92 18.96 0.64
N ALA A 153 43.80 18.97 -0.37
CA ALA A 153 43.41 18.88 -1.77
C ALA A 153 42.82 17.50 -2.12
N ALA A 154 43.36 16.41 -1.56
CA ALA A 154 42.80 15.07 -1.73
C ALA A 154 41.40 14.97 -1.10
N LYS A 155 41.22 15.46 0.13
CA LYS A 155 39.92 15.50 0.81
C LYS A 155 38.90 16.39 0.08
N ALA A 156 39.34 17.50 -0.50
CA ALA A 156 38.47 18.37 -1.29
C ALA A 156 38.03 17.69 -2.61
N ARG A 157 38.92 16.92 -3.26
CA ARG A 157 38.58 16.13 -4.45
C ARG A 157 37.60 15.01 -4.13
N GLU A 158 37.79 14.33 -3.01
CA GLU A 158 36.88 13.28 -2.52
C GLU A 158 35.50 13.86 -2.21
N ALA A 159 35.43 14.95 -1.44
CA ALA A 159 34.17 15.64 -1.15
C ALA A 159 33.48 16.20 -2.41
N ALA A 160 34.23 16.67 -3.40
CA ALA A 160 33.67 17.11 -4.67
C ALA A 160 33.09 15.94 -5.48
N ARG A 161 33.74 14.78 -5.45
CA ARG A 161 33.24 13.55 -6.09
C ARG A 161 31.96 13.05 -5.42
N GLU A 162 31.94 12.99 -4.09
CA GLU A 162 30.74 12.62 -3.32
C GLU A 162 29.58 13.58 -3.58
N ALA A 163 29.85 14.90 -3.64
CA ALA A 163 28.83 15.90 -3.93
C ALA A 163 28.26 15.79 -5.36
N LEU A 164 29.12 15.45 -6.33
CA LEU A 164 28.70 15.19 -7.71
C LEU A 164 27.83 13.92 -7.78
N GLU A 165 28.25 12.84 -7.12
CA GLU A 165 27.50 11.59 -7.03
C GLU A 165 26.13 11.84 -6.37
N ALA A 166 26.07 12.54 -5.25
CA ALA A 166 24.80 12.92 -4.60
C ALA A 166 23.87 13.75 -5.49
N ARG A 167 24.44 14.67 -6.30
CA ARG A 167 23.67 15.43 -7.29
C ARG A 167 23.12 14.57 -8.42
N LYS A 168 23.93 13.65 -8.95
CA LYS A 168 23.49 12.67 -9.97
C LYS A 168 22.37 11.80 -9.42
N LYS A 169 22.54 11.25 -8.21
CA LYS A 169 21.51 10.48 -7.49
C LYS A 169 20.22 11.29 -7.41
N THR A 170 20.26 12.52 -6.88
CA THR A 170 19.08 13.38 -6.74
C THR A 170 18.38 13.66 -8.08
N PHE A 171 19.16 13.90 -9.14
CA PHE A 171 18.61 14.13 -10.48
C PHE A 171 17.88 12.90 -11.02
N LEU A 172 18.49 11.71 -10.91
CA LEU A 172 17.86 10.44 -11.31
C LEU A 172 16.55 10.21 -10.56
N LEU A 173 16.57 10.39 -9.23
CA LEU A 173 15.36 10.18 -8.43
C LEU A 173 14.21 11.11 -8.85
N ASN A 174 14.54 12.36 -9.17
CA ASN A 174 13.54 13.33 -9.63
C ASN A 174 13.00 13.00 -11.02
N GLU A 175 13.84 12.55 -11.95
CA GLU A 175 13.40 12.21 -13.30
C GLU A 175 12.56 10.93 -13.33
N GLU A 176 12.93 9.89 -12.57
CA GLU A 176 12.10 8.69 -12.42
C GLU A 176 10.73 9.02 -11.80
N THR A 177 10.71 9.87 -10.78
CA THR A 177 9.45 10.36 -10.17
C THR A 177 8.61 11.11 -11.20
N ARG A 178 9.25 11.93 -12.05
CA ARG A 178 8.56 12.65 -13.13
C ARG A 178 7.97 11.68 -14.16
N ILE A 179 8.70 10.66 -14.57
CA ILE A 179 8.20 9.61 -15.49
C ILE A 179 7.01 8.89 -14.85
N PHE A 180 7.09 8.55 -13.56
CA PHE A 180 5.98 7.95 -12.81
C PHE A 180 4.73 8.84 -12.80
N LEU A 181 4.89 10.13 -12.46
CA LEU A 181 3.77 11.07 -12.36
C LEU A 181 3.16 11.45 -13.72
N THR A 182 3.94 11.37 -14.79
CA THR A 182 3.47 11.68 -16.16
C THR A 182 2.90 10.47 -16.89
N ASP A 183 3.10 9.24 -16.39
CA ASP A 183 2.50 8.05 -16.97
C ASP A 183 0.97 8.01 -16.74
N PRO A 184 0.13 8.07 -17.79
CA PRO A 184 -1.32 8.03 -17.63
C PRO A 184 -1.82 6.71 -17.02
N THR A 185 -1.11 5.60 -17.21
CA THR A 185 -1.50 4.31 -16.64
C THR A 185 -1.28 4.22 -15.13
N MET A 186 -0.41 5.06 -14.58
CA MET A 186 -0.25 5.21 -13.13
C MET A 186 -1.53 5.78 -12.52
N TRP A 187 -2.09 6.83 -13.11
CA TRP A 187 -3.33 7.44 -12.63
C TRP A 187 -4.56 6.53 -12.80
N LEU A 188 -4.60 5.71 -13.86
CA LEU A 188 -5.62 4.67 -14.01
C LEU A 188 -5.49 3.59 -12.91
N LEU A 189 -4.27 3.17 -12.59
CA LEU A 189 -4.00 2.24 -11.49
C LEU A 189 -4.45 2.83 -10.15
N ALA A 190 -4.04 4.07 -9.87
CA ALA A 190 -4.38 4.80 -8.64
C ALA A 190 -5.89 5.06 -8.51
N LEU A 191 -6.57 5.44 -9.58
CA LEU A 191 -8.03 5.63 -9.59
C LEU A 191 -8.77 4.30 -9.38
N GLY A 192 -8.33 3.21 -10.00
CA GLY A 192 -8.89 1.89 -9.70
C GLY A 192 -8.66 1.51 -8.23
N PHE A 193 -7.47 1.81 -7.68
CA PHE A 193 -7.15 1.55 -6.28
C PHE A 193 -8.07 2.36 -5.34
N PHE A 194 -8.34 3.63 -5.62
CA PHE A 194 -9.34 4.45 -4.93
C PHE A 194 -10.71 3.78 -4.89
N LEU A 195 -11.19 3.36 -6.06
CA LEU A 195 -12.54 2.85 -6.28
C LEU A 195 -12.79 1.46 -5.66
N VAL A 196 -11.73 0.70 -5.34
CA VAL A 196 -11.82 -0.59 -4.65
C VAL A 196 -11.50 -0.47 -3.16
N THR A 197 -10.41 0.19 -2.79
CA THR A 197 -9.99 0.26 -1.37
C THR A 197 -10.88 1.16 -0.54
N GLY A 198 -11.38 2.27 -1.11
CA GLY A 198 -12.31 3.18 -0.43
C GLY A 198 -13.55 2.46 0.13
N PRO A 199 -14.30 1.69 -0.69
CA PRO A 199 -15.38 0.85 -0.19
C PRO A 199 -14.99 -0.16 0.89
N GLY A 200 -13.79 -0.74 0.80
CA GLY A 200 -13.29 -1.71 1.78
C GLY A 200 -13.03 -1.06 3.15
N GLU A 201 -12.36 0.08 3.15
CA GLU A 201 -12.15 0.89 4.35
C GLU A 201 -13.47 1.35 4.95
N ALA A 202 -14.39 1.84 4.12
CA ALA A 202 -15.70 2.27 4.58
C ALA A 202 -16.51 1.13 5.21
N PHE A 203 -16.42 -0.10 4.68
CA PHE A 203 -17.02 -1.28 5.32
C PHE A 203 -16.41 -1.54 6.71
N VAL A 204 -15.08 -1.50 6.83
CA VAL A 204 -14.39 -1.74 8.11
C VAL A 204 -14.74 -0.66 9.15
N ASN A 205 -14.76 0.60 8.74
CA ASN A 205 -15.06 1.75 9.61
C ASN A 205 -16.51 1.75 10.11
N ASN A 206 -17.45 1.28 9.30
CA ASN A 206 -18.88 1.27 9.62
C ASN A 206 -19.39 -0.13 10.02
N MET A 207 -18.51 -1.09 10.27
CA MET A 207 -18.88 -2.48 10.52
C MET A 207 -19.81 -2.63 11.74
N GLY A 208 -19.53 -1.88 12.82
CA GLY A 208 -20.35 -1.91 14.04
C GLY A 208 -21.79 -1.47 13.80
N THR A 209 -21.98 -0.36 13.07
CA THR A 209 -23.31 0.15 12.74
C THR A 209 -24.04 -0.77 11.76
N ILE A 210 -23.34 -1.37 10.79
CA ILE A 210 -23.91 -2.35 9.86
C ILE A 210 -24.43 -3.57 10.63
N ILE A 211 -23.63 -4.16 11.52
CA ILE A 211 -24.04 -5.31 12.33
C ILE A 211 -25.28 -4.96 13.17
N GLY A 212 -25.32 -3.75 13.74
CA GLY A 212 -26.49 -3.25 14.46
C GLY A 212 -27.79 -3.26 13.62
N THR A 213 -27.69 -2.99 12.31
CA THR A 213 -28.87 -2.96 11.42
C THR A 213 -29.44 -4.34 11.07
N LEU A 214 -28.67 -5.42 11.29
CA LEU A 214 -29.06 -6.79 10.92
C LEU A 214 -30.07 -7.41 11.89
N TYR A 215 -30.09 -6.93 13.13
CA TYR A 215 -30.89 -7.50 14.23
C TYR A 215 -32.06 -6.57 14.59
N PRO A 216 -33.25 -7.12 14.88
CA PRO A 216 -34.36 -6.30 15.32
C PRO A 216 -34.02 -5.59 16.64
N PRO A 217 -34.52 -4.35 16.86
CA PRO A 217 -34.31 -3.63 18.12
C PRO A 217 -34.84 -4.47 19.29
N ILE A 218 -34.03 -4.58 20.35
CA ILE A 218 -34.27 -5.48 21.49
C ILE A 218 -35.57 -5.07 22.19
N VAL A 219 -36.56 -5.97 22.19
CA VAL A 219 -37.71 -5.85 23.08
C VAL A 219 -37.27 -6.27 24.49
N PRO A 220 -37.47 -5.45 25.54
CA PRO A 220 -37.05 -5.80 26.90
C PRO A 220 -37.65 -7.15 27.32
N GLY A 221 -36.80 -8.11 27.70
CA GLY A 221 -37.22 -9.41 28.24
C GLY A 221 -36.98 -10.63 27.35
N ILE A 222 -36.63 -10.45 26.06
CA ILE A 222 -36.28 -11.56 25.17
C ILE A 222 -34.79 -11.49 24.86
N LYS A 223 -34.00 -12.45 25.38
CA LYS A 223 -32.59 -12.61 24.98
C LYS A 223 -32.56 -13.02 23.51
N GLY A 224 -32.32 -12.05 22.63
CA GLY A 224 -32.11 -12.27 21.21
C GLY A 224 -30.92 -13.20 20.96
N GLU A 225 -31.10 -14.12 20.02
CA GLU A 225 -30.18 -15.18 19.64
C GLU A 225 -28.84 -14.64 19.10
N SER A 226 -27.73 -15.27 19.51
CA SER A 226 -26.33 -15.08 19.07
C SER A 226 -26.00 -13.78 18.30
N GLN A 227 -25.83 -12.67 19.03
CA GLN A 227 -25.27 -11.45 18.47
C GLN A 227 -23.81 -11.70 18.05
N THR A 228 -23.52 -11.60 16.75
CA THR A 228 -22.14 -11.52 16.29
C THR A 228 -21.58 -10.15 16.66
N THR A 229 -20.31 -10.09 17.05
CA THR A 229 -19.69 -8.83 17.50
C THR A 229 -18.82 -8.24 16.40
N ALA A 230 -18.66 -6.91 16.40
CA ALA A 230 -17.73 -6.22 15.51
C ALA A 230 -16.31 -6.77 15.63
N ALA A 231 -15.84 -7.09 16.84
CA ALA A 231 -14.51 -7.66 17.07
C ALA A 231 -14.29 -9.01 16.36
N THR A 232 -15.31 -9.87 16.31
CA THR A 232 -15.25 -11.14 15.57
C THR A 232 -15.08 -10.89 14.07
N HIS A 233 -15.83 -9.94 13.50
CA HIS A 233 -15.76 -9.65 12.07
C HIS A 233 -14.51 -8.88 11.67
N VAL A 234 -14.00 -7.98 12.51
CA VAL A 234 -12.66 -7.38 12.35
C VAL A 234 -11.58 -8.47 12.32
N SER A 235 -11.69 -9.48 13.19
CA SER A 235 -10.77 -10.63 13.21
C SER A 235 -10.87 -11.46 11.93
N ILE A 236 -12.08 -11.72 11.42
CA ILE A 236 -12.30 -12.44 10.16
C ILE A 236 -11.67 -11.67 8.99
N VAL A 237 -11.97 -10.37 8.87
CA VAL A 237 -11.40 -9.49 7.83
C VAL A 237 -9.87 -9.51 7.88
N ALA A 238 -9.28 -9.41 9.07
CA ALA A 238 -7.83 -9.44 9.26
C ALA A 238 -7.23 -10.78 8.79
N VAL A 239 -7.80 -11.92 9.21
CA VAL A 239 -7.31 -13.26 8.84
C VAL A 239 -7.45 -13.50 7.33
N THR A 240 -8.61 -13.22 6.73
CA THR A 240 -8.81 -13.45 5.30
C THR A 240 -7.98 -12.51 4.44
N SER A 241 -7.79 -11.25 4.88
CA SER A 241 -6.85 -10.32 4.27
C SER A 241 -5.41 -10.84 4.33
N THR A 242 -4.94 -11.34 5.48
CA THR A 242 -3.60 -11.92 5.62
C THR A 242 -3.41 -13.14 4.73
N ILE A 243 -4.39 -14.05 4.68
CA ILE A 243 -4.36 -15.20 3.78
C ILE A 243 -4.27 -14.74 2.32
N ALA A 244 -5.13 -13.80 1.90
CA ALA A 244 -5.12 -13.27 0.55
C ALA A 244 -3.79 -12.58 0.19
N ARG A 245 -3.17 -11.84 1.12
CA ARG A 245 -1.84 -11.21 0.94
C ARG A 245 -0.76 -12.26 0.70
N LEU A 246 -0.70 -13.31 1.51
CA LEU A 246 0.27 -14.39 1.36
C LEU A 246 0.03 -15.20 0.08
N LEU A 247 -1.23 -15.52 -0.24
CA LEU A 247 -1.59 -16.22 -1.47
C LEU A 247 -1.23 -15.40 -2.71
N THR A 248 -1.58 -14.12 -2.75
CA THR A 248 -1.26 -13.26 -3.90
C THR A 248 0.23 -13.00 -4.01
N GLY A 249 0.95 -12.79 -2.91
CA GLY A 249 2.42 -12.67 -2.93
C GLY A 249 3.10 -13.91 -3.47
N THR A 250 2.71 -15.11 -3.00
CA THR A 250 3.28 -16.38 -3.48
C THR A 250 2.88 -16.73 -4.91
N LEU A 251 1.59 -16.62 -5.26
CA LEU A 251 1.09 -16.96 -6.60
C LEU A 251 1.67 -16.05 -7.66
N THR A 252 1.83 -14.76 -7.37
CA THR A 252 2.44 -13.83 -8.32
C THR A 252 3.93 -14.08 -8.51
N ASP A 253 4.66 -14.58 -7.52
CA ASP A 253 6.05 -15.02 -7.69
C ASP A 253 6.19 -16.31 -8.52
N LEU A 254 5.21 -17.20 -8.42
CA LEU A 254 5.24 -18.49 -9.13
C LEU A 254 4.74 -18.39 -10.57
N LEU A 255 3.75 -17.53 -10.82
CA LEU A 255 2.97 -17.51 -12.06
C LEU A 255 3.18 -16.24 -12.88
N ALA A 256 3.65 -15.14 -12.30
CA ALA A 256 3.86 -13.94 -13.10
C ALA A 256 5.17 -14.02 -13.90
N PRO A 257 5.19 -13.47 -15.12
CA PRO A 257 6.41 -13.42 -15.93
C PRO A 257 7.54 -12.70 -15.18
N VAL A 258 8.74 -13.26 -15.26
CA VAL A 258 9.94 -12.63 -14.72
C VAL A 258 10.34 -11.51 -15.69
N SER A 259 10.11 -10.26 -15.31
CA SER A 259 10.64 -9.10 -16.02
C SER A 259 12.17 -9.16 -15.90
N ARG A 260 12.87 -9.63 -16.95
CA ARG A 260 14.33 -9.50 -17.06
C ARG A 260 14.61 -8.12 -17.65
N PRO A 261 15.27 -7.20 -16.91
CA PRO A 261 15.58 -5.87 -17.43
C PRO A 261 16.45 -5.90 -18.71
N HIS A 262 17.17 -7.00 -18.96
CA HIS A 262 18.28 -7.03 -19.91
C HIS A 262 18.03 -7.75 -21.26
N GLU A 263 16.83 -8.29 -21.52
CA GLU A 263 16.55 -9.03 -22.77
C GLU A 263 15.98 -8.17 -23.91
N ASN A 264 15.44 -6.97 -23.62
CA ASN A 264 14.78 -6.17 -24.64
C ASN A 264 15.74 -5.32 -25.51
N MET A 265 17.00 -5.15 -25.12
CA MET A 265 18.00 -4.39 -25.90
C MET A 265 19.07 -5.27 -26.56
N ALA A 266 19.39 -6.44 -25.97
CA ALA A 266 20.31 -7.41 -26.58
C ALA A 266 19.73 -8.05 -27.87
N ALA A 267 18.41 -8.04 -28.03
CA ALA A 267 17.73 -8.54 -29.23
C ALA A 267 18.12 -7.79 -30.52
N SER A 268 18.71 -6.60 -30.43
CA SER A 268 19.21 -5.85 -31.60
C SER A 268 20.66 -6.15 -31.96
N ILE A 269 21.43 -6.86 -31.12
CA ILE A 269 22.87 -7.15 -31.39
C ILE A 269 23.22 -8.64 -31.32
N SER A 270 22.43 -9.49 -30.65
CA SER A 270 22.70 -10.93 -30.57
C SER A 270 21.73 -11.77 -31.43
N SER A 271 21.92 -11.75 -32.75
CA SER A 271 21.23 -12.65 -33.69
C SER A 271 21.75 -14.10 -33.68
N ILE A 272 22.52 -14.51 -32.67
CA ILE A 272 23.13 -15.86 -32.60
C ILE A 272 23.07 -16.39 -31.16
N ARG A 273 21.89 -16.74 -30.67
CA ARG A 273 21.77 -17.70 -29.56
C ARG A 273 20.56 -18.60 -29.80
N PRO A 274 20.71 -19.94 -29.77
CA PRO A 274 19.59 -20.84 -29.99
C PRO A 274 18.54 -20.63 -28.87
N PRO A 275 17.23 -20.75 -29.19
CA PRO A 275 16.20 -20.64 -28.16
C PRO A 275 16.37 -21.80 -27.20
N SER A 276 16.72 -21.52 -25.95
CA SER A 276 16.64 -22.51 -24.88
C SER A 276 15.16 -22.86 -24.70
N LEU A 277 14.80 -24.08 -25.08
CA LEU A 277 13.51 -24.72 -24.81
C LEU A 277 13.32 -24.90 -23.30
N THR A 278 13.03 -23.81 -22.58
CA THR A 278 12.41 -23.91 -21.27
C THR A 278 10.92 -24.17 -21.48
N PRO A 279 10.33 -25.19 -20.83
CA PRO A 279 8.91 -25.50 -21.01
C PRO A 279 8.08 -24.26 -20.67
N SER A 280 7.06 -23.97 -21.48
CA SER A 280 6.13 -22.85 -21.29
C SER A 280 5.43 -22.99 -19.94
N ARG A 281 6.00 -22.38 -18.90
CA ARG A 281 5.31 -22.21 -17.62
C ARG A 281 4.08 -21.36 -17.90
N LEU A 282 2.94 -21.72 -17.30
CA LEU A 282 1.72 -20.93 -17.36
C LEU A 282 2.00 -19.55 -16.76
N THR A 283 2.16 -18.54 -17.62
CA THR A 283 2.35 -17.14 -17.21
C THR A 283 1.00 -16.45 -17.07
N ILE A 284 0.64 -16.08 -15.85
CA ILE A 284 -0.59 -15.35 -15.54
C ILE A 284 -0.20 -13.96 -15.03
N SER A 285 -0.77 -12.92 -15.65
CA SER A 285 -0.48 -11.54 -15.25
C SER A 285 -0.98 -11.23 -13.84
N ARG A 286 -0.24 -10.40 -13.10
CA ARG A 286 -0.64 -9.92 -11.76
C ARG A 286 -2.01 -9.22 -11.78
N ILE A 287 -2.38 -8.62 -12.92
CA ILE A 287 -3.68 -7.97 -13.11
C ILE A 287 -4.84 -8.96 -13.03
N VAL A 288 -4.67 -10.22 -13.43
CA VAL A 288 -5.73 -11.22 -13.33
C VAL A 288 -6.10 -11.49 -11.88
N PHE A 289 -5.10 -11.60 -11.00
CA PHE A 289 -5.34 -11.75 -9.55
C PHE A 289 -5.99 -10.50 -8.96
N LEU A 290 -5.54 -9.32 -9.38
CA LEU A 290 -6.13 -8.05 -8.94
C LEU A 290 -7.63 -7.97 -9.29
N LEU A 291 -8.00 -8.33 -10.53
CA LEU A 291 -9.39 -8.36 -10.99
C LEU A 291 -10.20 -9.42 -10.26
N LEU A 292 -9.69 -10.65 -10.13
CA LEU A 292 -10.39 -11.75 -9.47
C LEU A 292 -10.75 -11.44 -8.02
N PHE A 293 -9.80 -10.93 -7.24
CA PHE A 293 -10.02 -10.58 -5.84
C PHE A 293 -10.90 -9.33 -5.67
N SER A 294 -10.87 -8.40 -6.63
CA SER A 294 -11.77 -7.24 -6.62
C SER A 294 -13.20 -7.65 -6.93
N LEU A 295 -13.41 -8.56 -7.88
CA LEU A 295 -14.73 -9.13 -8.16
C LEU A 295 -15.25 -9.96 -6.98
N LEU A 296 -14.38 -10.66 -6.25
CA LEU A 296 -14.75 -11.34 -5.00
C LEU A 296 -15.25 -10.35 -3.93
N MET A 297 -14.57 -9.22 -3.78
CA MET A 297 -15.00 -8.14 -2.89
C MET A 297 -16.35 -7.55 -3.31
N SER A 298 -16.54 -7.30 -4.62
CA SER A 298 -17.83 -6.86 -5.17
C SER A 298 -18.94 -7.86 -4.89
N ALA A 299 -18.68 -9.17 -5.01
CA ALA A 299 -19.65 -10.20 -4.66
C ALA A 299 -20.06 -10.13 -3.18
N GLY A 300 -19.12 -9.86 -2.27
CA GLY A 300 -19.41 -9.62 -0.85
C GLY A 300 -20.29 -8.38 -0.63
N GLN A 301 -20.01 -7.29 -1.32
CA GLN A 301 -20.81 -6.05 -1.27
C GLN A 301 -22.23 -6.27 -1.80
N VAL A 302 -22.38 -6.97 -2.93
CA VAL A 302 -23.67 -7.32 -3.52
C VAL A 302 -24.47 -8.27 -2.61
N ALA A 303 -23.81 -9.27 -2.02
CA ALA A 303 -24.44 -10.17 -1.06
C ALA A 303 -25.02 -9.41 0.14
N LEU A 304 -24.28 -8.42 0.67
CA LEU A 304 -24.82 -7.55 1.71
C LEU A 304 -25.97 -6.70 1.18
N ALA A 305 -25.76 -5.96 0.08
CA ALA A 305 -26.72 -5.03 -0.51
C ALA A 305 -28.07 -5.68 -0.83
N SER A 306 -28.06 -6.92 -1.34
CA SER A 306 -29.27 -7.69 -1.67
C SER A 306 -30.18 -8.01 -0.48
N GLY A 307 -29.73 -7.77 0.75
CA GLY A 307 -30.46 -8.14 1.96
C GLY A 307 -30.38 -9.62 2.31
N PHE A 308 -29.58 -10.42 1.59
CA PHE A 308 -29.42 -11.86 1.82
C PHE A 308 -29.01 -12.20 3.27
N ILE A 309 -28.26 -11.32 3.92
CA ILE A 309 -27.77 -11.49 5.30
C ILE A 309 -28.72 -10.89 6.35
N GLN A 310 -29.77 -10.16 5.94
CA GLN A 310 -30.70 -9.52 6.87
C GLN A 310 -31.42 -10.59 7.71
N GLY A 311 -31.45 -10.41 9.03
CA GLY A 311 -32.04 -11.37 9.97
C GLY A 311 -31.21 -12.65 10.18
N HIS A 312 -30.13 -12.86 9.42
CA HIS A 312 -29.24 -14.02 9.51
C HIS A 312 -27.79 -13.57 9.76
N GLY A 313 -27.57 -12.82 10.85
CA GLY A 313 -26.25 -12.28 11.19
C GLY A 313 -25.15 -13.35 11.36
N SER A 314 -25.52 -14.61 11.58
CA SER A 314 -24.60 -15.75 11.59
C SER A 314 -23.87 -15.96 10.27
N TYR A 315 -24.41 -15.52 9.13
CA TYR A 315 -23.77 -15.63 7.81
C TYR A 315 -22.95 -14.39 7.41
N PHE A 316 -22.89 -13.35 8.26
CA PHE A 316 -22.15 -12.13 7.96
C PHE A 316 -20.64 -12.37 7.76
N TRP A 317 -20.10 -13.50 8.25
CA TRP A 317 -18.72 -13.91 7.99
C TRP A 317 -18.41 -14.07 6.50
N ILE A 318 -19.40 -14.40 5.65
CA ILE A 318 -19.22 -14.54 4.20
C ILE A 318 -18.84 -13.18 3.61
N VAL A 319 -19.58 -12.13 3.98
CA VAL A 319 -19.34 -10.75 3.54
C VAL A 319 -17.99 -10.26 4.08
N SER A 320 -17.75 -10.42 5.39
CA SER A 320 -16.48 -10.06 6.03
C SER A 320 -15.28 -10.76 5.38
N SER A 321 -15.42 -12.05 5.05
CA SER A 321 -14.35 -12.83 4.42
C SER A 321 -14.07 -12.38 3.00
N ALA A 322 -15.11 -12.17 2.19
CA ALA A 322 -14.98 -11.74 0.79
C ALA A 322 -14.38 -10.34 0.67
N ILE A 323 -14.87 -9.39 1.49
CA ILE A 323 -14.32 -8.02 1.53
C ILE A 323 -12.90 -8.03 2.06
N GLY A 324 -12.61 -8.76 3.14
CA GLY A 324 -11.25 -8.86 3.70
C GLY A 324 -10.26 -9.48 2.72
N ALA A 325 -10.64 -10.56 2.03
CA ALA A 325 -9.77 -11.20 1.03
C ALA A 325 -9.48 -10.26 -0.16
N GLY A 326 -10.51 -9.60 -0.70
CA GLY A 326 -10.32 -8.69 -1.84
C GLY A 326 -9.52 -7.44 -1.47
N TYR A 327 -9.86 -6.80 -0.37
CA TYR A 327 -9.11 -5.66 0.18
C TYR A 327 -7.64 -6.02 0.44
N GLY A 328 -7.39 -7.17 1.08
CA GLY A 328 -6.05 -7.67 1.37
C GLY A 328 -5.22 -7.91 0.12
N ALA A 329 -5.79 -8.59 -0.88
CA ALA A 329 -5.15 -8.87 -2.16
C ALA A 329 -4.80 -7.58 -2.93
N VAL A 330 -5.73 -6.62 -3.00
CA VAL A 330 -5.52 -5.34 -3.71
C VAL A 330 -4.40 -4.53 -3.06
N PHE A 331 -4.34 -4.49 -1.72
CA PHE A 331 -3.24 -3.84 -0.99
C PHE A 331 -1.88 -4.56 -1.11
N SER A 332 -1.86 -5.83 -1.51
CA SER A 332 -0.63 -6.59 -1.75
C SER A 332 -0.15 -6.44 -3.19
N ILE A 333 -1.06 -6.60 -4.14
CA ILE A 333 -0.74 -6.66 -5.56
C ILE A 333 -0.36 -5.28 -6.12
N THR A 334 -1.03 -4.20 -5.69
CA THR A 334 -0.75 -2.85 -6.20
C THR A 334 0.69 -2.39 -5.96
N PRO A 335 1.28 -2.47 -4.74
CA PRO A 335 2.69 -2.11 -4.55
C PRO A 335 3.63 -3.03 -5.35
N ILE A 336 3.30 -4.31 -5.50
CA ILE A 336 4.08 -5.23 -6.35
C ILE A 336 4.05 -4.75 -7.80
N ILE A 337 2.88 -4.40 -8.35
CA ILE A 337 2.74 -3.84 -9.70
C ILE A 337 3.57 -2.56 -9.84
N ILE A 338 3.52 -1.67 -8.83
CA ILE A 338 4.28 -0.41 -8.86
C ILE A 338 5.79 -0.70 -8.96
N SER A 339 6.29 -1.64 -8.15
CA SER A 339 7.70 -2.04 -8.19
C SER A 339 8.13 -2.71 -9.50
N VAL A 340 7.21 -3.37 -10.20
CA VAL A 340 7.49 -4.07 -11.46
C VAL A 340 7.54 -3.10 -12.64
N ILE A 341 6.68 -2.07 -12.65
CA ILE A 341 6.54 -1.15 -13.78
C ILE A 341 7.48 0.04 -13.66
N TRP A 342 7.59 0.62 -12.45
CA TRP A 342 8.32 1.87 -12.22
C TRP A 342 9.53 1.70 -11.29
N GLY A 343 9.98 0.46 -11.08
CA GLY A 343 11.21 0.17 -10.35
C GLY A 343 11.09 0.22 -8.83
N THR A 344 12.20 -0.12 -8.17
CA THR A 344 12.33 -0.21 -6.71
C THR A 344 13.11 0.95 -6.08
N GLU A 345 13.76 1.75 -6.91
CA GLU A 345 14.68 2.82 -6.57
C GLU A 345 13.95 3.95 -5.84
N ASN A 346 12.87 4.44 -6.45
CA ASN A 346 11.94 5.44 -5.91
C ASN A 346 10.64 4.83 -5.34
N PHE A 347 10.66 3.56 -4.98
CA PHE A 347 9.46 2.85 -4.54
C PHE A 347 8.73 3.54 -3.39
N GLY A 348 9.46 4.08 -2.42
CA GLY A 348 8.85 4.79 -1.28
C GLY A 348 8.01 5.99 -1.71
N THR A 349 8.50 6.77 -2.66
CA THR A 349 7.76 7.92 -3.24
C THR A 349 6.59 7.44 -4.08
N ASN A 350 6.82 6.48 -4.99
CA ASN A 350 5.80 5.97 -5.91
C ASN A 350 4.63 5.32 -5.15
N TRP A 351 4.93 4.41 -4.22
CA TRP A 351 3.92 3.79 -3.36
C TRP A 351 3.30 4.82 -2.41
N GLY A 352 4.09 5.72 -1.83
CA GLY A 352 3.60 6.77 -0.95
C GLY A 352 2.50 7.63 -1.60
N CYS A 353 2.70 8.08 -2.84
CA CYS A 353 1.70 8.83 -3.60
C CYS A 353 0.38 8.05 -3.78
N VAL A 354 0.47 6.76 -4.13
CA VAL A 354 -0.71 5.91 -4.34
C VAL A 354 -1.37 5.50 -3.02
N ALA A 355 -0.61 5.32 -1.95
CA ALA A 355 -1.09 4.89 -0.64
C ALA A 355 -1.88 5.97 0.11
N VAL A 356 -1.87 7.23 -0.34
CA VAL A 356 -2.74 8.30 0.19
C VAL A 356 -4.19 8.15 -0.32
N VAL A 357 -4.36 7.55 -1.50
CA VAL A 357 -5.64 7.46 -2.20
C VAL A 357 -6.73 6.69 -1.39
N PRO A 358 -6.45 5.57 -0.70
CA PRO A 358 -7.42 4.90 0.16
C PRO A 358 -8.02 5.78 1.25
N ALA A 359 -7.23 6.68 1.86
CA ALA A 359 -7.72 7.58 2.91
C ALA A 359 -8.78 8.55 2.37
N LEU A 360 -8.56 9.06 1.15
CA LEU A 360 -9.56 9.86 0.43
C LEU A 360 -10.80 9.03 0.12
N GLY A 361 -10.61 7.80 -0.36
CA GLY A 361 -11.71 6.89 -0.71
C GLY A 361 -12.58 6.53 0.49
N ALA A 362 -11.96 6.24 1.63
CA ALA A 362 -12.63 5.94 2.89
C ALA A 362 -13.47 7.13 3.37
N THR A 363 -12.95 8.36 3.22
CA THR A 363 -13.65 9.58 3.59
C THR A 363 -14.90 9.79 2.72
N VAL A 364 -14.76 9.67 1.40
CA VAL A 364 -15.90 9.81 0.46
C VAL A 364 -16.99 8.78 0.75
N TRP A 365 -16.62 7.51 0.83
CA TRP A 365 -17.59 6.44 1.07
C TRP A 365 -18.16 6.43 2.50
N GLY A 366 -17.41 6.90 3.49
CA GLY A 366 -17.90 7.10 4.85
C GLY A 366 -18.98 8.18 4.93
N VAL A 367 -18.78 9.31 4.25
CA VAL A 367 -19.80 10.36 4.13
C VAL A 367 -21.03 9.84 3.39
N VAL A 368 -20.86 9.14 2.27
CA VAL A 368 -21.98 8.52 1.54
C VAL A 368 -22.74 7.55 2.44
N TYR A 369 -22.06 6.64 3.14
CA TYR A 369 -22.69 5.69 4.06
C TYR A 369 -23.50 6.39 5.15
N SER A 370 -22.90 7.35 5.87
CA SER A 370 -23.56 8.07 6.95
C SER A 370 -24.80 8.83 6.47
N SER A 371 -24.73 9.51 5.33
CA SER A 371 -25.87 10.23 4.76
C SER A 371 -27.04 9.32 4.39
N VAL A 372 -26.77 8.14 3.83
CA VAL A 372 -27.78 7.12 3.53
C VAL A 372 -28.38 6.55 4.81
N TYR A 373 -27.54 6.27 5.79
CA TYR A 373 -27.96 5.73 7.08
C TYR A 373 -28.89 6.69 7.83
N GLU A 374 -28.52 7.97 7.92
CA GLU A 374 -29.33 9.02 8.54
C GLU A 374 -30.64 9.26 7.79
N TRP A 375 -30.60 9.28 6.45
CA TRP A 375 -31.80 9.39 5.63
C TRP A 375 -32.77 8.24 5.88
N ALA A 376 -32.26 7.00 5.94
CA ALA A 376 -33.08 5.82 6.21
C ALA A 376 -33.64 5.83 7.65
N ALA A 377 -32.85 6.29 8.63
CA ALA A 377 -33.30 6.45 10.02
C ALA A 377 -34.43 7.47 10.13
N SER A 378 -34.29 8.64 9.49
CA SER A 378 -35.27 9.74 9.56
C SER A 378 -36.67 9.33 9.07
N LYS A 379 -36.74 8.43 8.08
CA LYS A 379 -38.00 7.95 7.51
C LYS A 379 -38.82 7.07 8.45
N ARG A 380 -38.21 6.45 9.47
CA ARG A 380 -38.90 5.56 10.41
C ARG A 380 -39.40 6.27 11.67
N GLY A 381 -39.15 7.57 11.84
CA GLY A 381 -39.65 8.35 12.98
C GLY A 381 -39.11 7.89 14.33
N VAL A 382 -37.99 7.16 14.35
CA VAL A 382 -37.35 6.70 15.59
C VAL A 382 -36.52 7.85 16.16
N GLU A 383 -37.19 8.72 16.91
CA GLU A 383 -36.59 9.76 17.76
C GLU A 383 -36.14 9.20 19.13
N ASP A 384 -35.81 7.91 19.23
CA ASP A 384 -35.44 7.35 20.54
C ASP A 384 -33.96 7.61 20.85
N ARG A 385 -33.72 8.67 21.63
CA ARG A 385 -32.40 9.22 22.02
C ARG A 385 -31.59 8.33 22.98
N GLY A 386 -31.88 7.04 23.04
CA GLY A 386 -31.35 6.12 24.07
C GLY A 386 -30.67 4.85 23.58
N THR A 387 -30.59 4.60 22.27
CA THR A 387 -29.92 3.40 21.71
C THR A 387 -28.92 3.76 20.62
N ASP A 388 -27.75 3.10 20.60
CA ASP A 388 -26.64 3.38 19.67
C ASP A 388 -26.94 3.01 18.20
N VAL A 389 -28.09 2.40 17.90
CA VAL A 389 -28.48 1.95 16.55
C VAL A 389 -29.75 2.69 16.10
N LEU A 390 -29.59 3.74 15.30
CA LEU A 390 -30.70 4.57 14.83
C LEU A 390 -31.50 3.95 13.66
N CYS A 391 -30.92 2.95 12.96
CA CYS A 391 -31.52 2.39 11.75
C CYS A 391 -31.48 0.86 11.75
N TYR A 392 -32.62 0.23 11.43
CA TYR A 392 -32.78 -1.22 11.27
C TYR A 392 -33.24 -1.56 9.85
N GLY A 393 -32.73 -2.65 9.28
CA GLY A 393 -33.16 -3.14 7.97
C GLY A 393 -32.21 -2.80 6.82
N PRO A 394 -32.43 -3.42 5.64
CA PRO A 394 -31.54 -3.28 4.50
C PRO A 394 -31.49 -1.85 3.96
N GLN A 395 -32.55 -1.06 4.16
CA GLN A 395 -32.63 0.32 3.68
C GLN A 395 -31.52 1.23 4.25
N CYS A 396 -30.94 0.87 5.39
CA CYS A 396 -29.90 1.63 6.06
C CYS A 396 -28.54 1.56 5.36
N TYR A 397 -28.33 0.56 4.48
CA TYR A 397 -27.03 0.32 3.87
C TYR A 397 -27.09 -0.12 2.40
N GLU A 398 -28.22 -0.65 1.92
CA GLU A 398 -28.37 -1.27 0.60
C GLU A 398 -27.86 -0.37 -0.55
N THR A 399 -28.33 0.88 -0.61
CA THR A 399 -27.96 1.82 -1.68
C THR A 399 -26.47 2.12 -1.69
N THR A 400 -25.87 2.29 -0.51
CA THR A 400 -24.43 2.49 -0.35
C THR A 400 -23.64 1.29 -0.88
N PHE A 401 -24.03 0.06 -0.49
CA PHE A 401 -23.31 -1.14 -0.91
C PHE A 401 -23.49 -1.46 -2.40
N TRP A 402 -24.64 -1.13 -3.01
CA TRP A 402 -24.80 -1.19 -4.47
C TRP A 402 -23.88 -0.20 -5.19
N ALA A 403 -23.78 1.03 -4.69
CA ALA A 403 -22.89 2.03 -5.27
C ALA A 403 -21.41 1.65 -5.12
N MET A 404 -21.03 1.10 -3.97
CA MET A 404 -19.69 0.54 -3.72
C MET A 404 -19.37 -0.62 -4.68
N ALA A 405 -20.32 -1.53 -4.92
CA ALA A 405 -20.13 -2.59 -5.90
C ALA A 405 -19.90 -2.01 -7.30
N GLY A 406 -20.68 -1.01 -7.71
CA GLY A 406 -20.51 -0.29 -8.96
C GLY A 406 -19.12 0.35 -9.12
N SER A 407 -18.58 0.94 -8.06
CA SER A 407 -17.22 1.51 -8.11
C SER A 407 -16.15 0.45 -8.30
N VAL A 408 -16.29 -0.72 -7.68
CA VAL A 408 -15.36 -1.84 -7.88
C VAL A 408 -15.37 -2.33 -9.34
N TRP A 409 -16.55 -2.42 -9.97
CA TRP A 409 -16.64 -2.76 -11.40
C TRP A 409 -15.97 -1.72 -12.30
N LEU A 410 -16.18 -0.43 -12.02
CA LEU A 410 -15.49 0.66 -12.72
C LEU A 410 -13.97 0.53 -12.58
N ALA A 411 -13.47 0.22 -11.38
CA ALA A 411 -12.03 -0.03 -11.16
C ALA A 411 -11.50 -1.18 -12.02
N CYS A 412 -12.23 -2.30 -12.08
CA CYS A 412 -11.86 -3.45 -12.91
C CYS A 412 -11.76 -3.05 -14.40
N LEU A 413 -12.66 -2.20 -14.90
CA LEU A 413 -12.60 -1.68 -16.26
C LEU A 413 -11.38 -0.80 -16.48
N LEU A 414 -11.06 0.09 -15.54
CA LEU A 414 -9.88 0.97 -15.62
C LEU A 414 -8.57 0.17 -15.61
N TRP A 415 -8.45 -0.86 -14.77
CA TRP A 415 -7.27 -1.72 -14.76
C TRP A 415 -7.17 -2.61 -16.00
N ALA A 416 -8.30 -3.11 -16.52
CA ALA A 416 -8.31 -3.81 -17.79
C ALA A 416 -7.88 -2.90 -18.95
N TRP A 417 -8.29 -1.62 -18.91
CA TRP A 417 -7.86 -0.61 -19.87
C TRP A 417 -6.37 -0.28 -19.75
N ALA A 418 -5.85 -0.05 -18.53
CA ALA A 418 -4.42 0.17 -18.31
C ALA A 418 -3.57 -1.03 -18.76
N TRP A 419 -4.13 -2.24 -18.66
CA TRP A 419 -3.46 -3.47 -19.05
C TRP A 419 -3.47 -3.70 -20.57
N LYS A 420 -4.64 -3.70 -21.21
CA LYS A 420 -4.83 -4.12 -22.62
C LYS A 420 -5.29 -3.00 -23.57
N GLY A 421 -5.65 -1.83 -23.05
CA GLY A 421 -6.12 -0.70 -23.85
C GLY A 421 -5.02 -0.06 -24.70
N PRO A 422 -5.37 0.94 -25.54
CA PRO A 422 -4.41 1.70 -26.32
C PRO A 422 -3.37 2.39 -25.41
N GLY A 423 -2.08 2.17 -25.66
CA GLY A 423 -1.00 2.63 -24.79
C GLY A 423 -0.85 1.85 -23.48
N GLY A 424 -1.59 0.76 -23.31
CA GLY A 424 -1.54 -0.11 -22.13
C GLY A 424 -0.23 -0.89 -22.00
N TRP A 425 -0.03 -1.53 -20.85
CA TRP A 425 1.21 -2.24 -20.52
C TRP A 425 1.57 -3.35 -21.53
N VAL A 426 0.58 -4.06 -22.06
CA VAL A 426 0.82 -5.11 -23.07
C VAL A 426 1.39 -4.54 -24.36
N GLN A 427 0.86 -3.42 -24.86
CA GLN A 427 1.36 -2.78 -26.09
C GLN A 427 2.78 -2.21 -25.90
N ARG A 428 3.11 -1.78 -24.67
CA ARG A 428 4.44 -1.30 -24.28
C ARG A 428 5.43 -2.44 -23.99
N GLY A 429 5.04 -3.70 -24.12
CA GLY A 429 5.90 -4.86 -23.84
C GLY A 429 6.23 -5.05 -22.35
N ILE A 430 5.45 -4.43 -21.45
CA ILE A 430 5.66 -4.50 -20.00
C ILE A 430 4.98 -5.76 -19.47
N ALA A 431 5.78 -6.69 -18.95
CA ALA A 431 5.31 -7.92 -18.35
C ALA A 431 4.85 -7.69 -16.90
N VAL A 432 3.54 -7.51 -16.71
CA VAL A 432 2.90 -7.20 -15.42
C VAL A 432 2.43 -8.45 -14.69
#